data_AF-A0A8T5AX35-F1
#
_entry.id   AF-A0A8T5AX35-F1
#
_cell.length_a   1.000
_cell.length_b   1.000
_cell.length_c   1.000
_cell.angle_alpha   90.00
_cell.angle_beta   90.00
_cell.angle_gamma   90.00
#
_symmetry.space_group_name_H-M   'P 1'
#
loop_
_entity.id
_entity.type
_entity.pdbx_description
1 polymer ?
#
loop_
_entity_poly.entity_id
_entity_poly.type
_entity_poly.pdbx_seq_one_letter_code
_entity_poly.pdbx_strand_id
1 'polypeptide(L)'
;MEDNEEFTVSDNVARHVFRRHRDWVNILGLRDVEDVRAFMVDVLKRPNEVYRDALHSDVRYFLRRISGDHWLCVITVGSEARTAYLISQKKYDRYRAARWL
;
A
#
# COMPACT_ATOMS: atom_id res chain seq x y z
N MET A 1 22.64 2.36 7.87
CA MET A 1 22.24 0.95 7.74
C MET A 1 20.90 0.98 7.04
N GLU A 2 20.86 0.62 5.76
CA GLU A 2 19.57 0.26 5.14
C GLU A 2 19.19 -1.07 5.76
N ASP A 3 18.29 -1.03 6.74
CA ASP A 3 17.63 -2.24 7.21
C ASP A 3 16.91 -2.82 6.01
N ASN A 4 17.41 -3.95 5.50
CA ASN A 4 16.70 -4.83 4.57
C ASN A 4 15.54 -5.47 5.34
N GLU A 5 14.58 -4.64 5.73
CA GLU A 5 13.37 -5.07 6.40
C GLU A 5 12.52 -5.79 5.34
N GLU A 6 12.45 -7.11 5.45
CA GLU A 6 11.70 -7.92 4.52
C GLU A 6 10.21 -7.79 4.82
N PHE A 7 9.50 -7.03 3.98
CA PHE A 7 8.06 -6.88 4.10
C PHE A 7 7.31 -8.10 3.55
N THR A 8 6.24 -8.49 4.25
CA THR A 8 5.43 -9.65 3.90
C THR A 8 3.97 -9.27 3.64
N VAL A 9 3.34 -10.02 2.74
CA VAL A 9 1.90 -9.96 2.47
C VAL A 9 1.34 -11.35 2.66
N SER A 10 0.42 -11.52 3.63
CA SER A 10 -0.24 -12.79 3.88
C SER A 10 -1.37 -13.04 2.88
N ASP A 11 -1.67 -14.32 2.63
CA ASP A 11 -2.78 -14.72 1.76
C ASP A 11 -4.12 -14.13 2.22
N ASN A 12 -4.32 -14.03 3.53
CA ASN A 12 -5.55 -13.47 4.09
C ASN A 12 -5.71 -11.99 3.73
N VAL A 13 -4.63 -11.21 3.76
CA VAL A 13 -4.63 -9.80 3.37
C VAL A 13 -4.86 -9.68 1.87
N ALA A 14 -4.16 -10.46 1.05
CA ALA A 14 -4.36 -10.46 -0.40
C ALA A 14 -5.81 -10.82 -0.78
N ARG A 15 -6.40 -11.85 -0.15
CA ARG A 15 -7.82 -12.23 -0.34
C ARG A 15 -8.77 -11.14 0.13
N HIS A 16 -8.49 -10.51 1.28
CA HIS A 16 -9.30 -9.40 1.79
C HIS A 16 -9.35 -8.27 0.77
N VAL A 17 -8.17 -7.86 0.29
CA VAL A 17 -8.00 -6.79 -0.69
C VAL A 17 -8.70 -7.14 -2.00
N PHE A 18 -8.45 -8.31 -2.57
CA PHE A 18 -9.09 -8.76 -3.80
C PHE A 18 -10.62 -8.74 -3.71
N ARG A 19 -11.20 -9.06 -2.54
CA ARG A 19 -12.65 -9.05 -2.34
C ARG A 19 -13.22 -7.65 -2.11
N ARG A 20 -12.51 -6.78 -1.40
CA ARG A 20 -13.03 -5.49 -0.87
C ARG A 20 -12.59 -4.26 -1.66
N HIS A 21 -11.47 -4.31 -2.36
CA HIS A 21 -10.85 -3.19 -3.08
C HIS A 21 -10.73 -3.50 -4.57
N ARG A 22 -11.88 -3.82 -5.20
CA ARG A 22 -11.92 -4.23 -6.62
C ARG A 22 -11.62 -3.09 -7.60
N ASP A 23 -11.72 -1.85 -7.14
CA ASP A 23 -11.49 -0.64 -7.95
C ASP A 23 -10.11 -0.66 -8.60
N TRP A 24 -9.05 -0.77 -7.80
CA TRP A 24 -7.69 -0.75 -8.33
C TRP A 24 -7.27 -2.09 -8.93
N VAL A 25 -7.80 -3.20 -8.42
CA VAL A 25 -7.61 -4.55 -9.00
C VAL A 25 -8.07 -4.55 -10.45
N ASN A 26 -9.24 -3.98 -10.73
CA ASN A 26 -9.77 -3.85 -12.09
C ASN A 26 -8.96 -2.87 -12.95
N ILE A 27 -8.59 -1.70 -12.41
CA ILE A 27 -7.77 -0.69 -13.12
C ILE A 27 -6.44 -1.29 -13.57
N LEU A 28 -5.83 -2.12 -12.73
CA LEU A 28 -4.54 -2.77 -12.98
C LEU A 28 -4.67 -4.10 -13.73
N GLY A 29 -5.89 -4.57 -14.01
CA GLY A 29 -6.12 -5.82 -14.72
C GLY A 29 -5.66 -7.09 -13.99
N LEU A 30 -5.62 -7.05 -12.65
CA LEU A 30 -5.19 -8.17 -11.82
C LEU A 30 -6.30 -9.23 -11.77
N ARG A 31 -5.94 -10.49 -12.04
CA ARG A 31 -6.90 -11.55 -12.35
C ARG A 31 -7.26 -12.40 -11.15
N ASP A 32 -6.36 -12.50 -10.19
CA ASP A 32 -6.52 -13.35 -9.01
C ASP A 32 -5.82 -12.80 -7.76
N VAL A 33 -5.85 -13.59 -6.70
CA VAL A 33 -5.27 -13.25 -5.39
C VAL A 33 -3.74 -13.24 -5.45
N GLU A 34 -3.12 -14.06 -6.29
CA GLU A 34 -1.66 -14.11 -6.43
C GLU A 34 -1.15 -12.85 -7.13
N ASP A 35 -1.84 -12.38 -8.16
CA ASP A 35 -1.57 -11.11 -8.83
C ASP A 35 -1.63 -9.93 -7.84
N VAL A 36 -2.67 -9.88 -7.00
CA VAL A 36 -2.81 -8.86 -5.94
C VAL A 36 -1.65 -8.93 -4.95
N ARG A 37 -1.30 -10.13 -4.50
CA ARG A 37 -0.19 -10.32 -3.56
C ARG A 37 1.13 -9.87 -4.18
N ALA A 38 1.42 -10.32 -5.39
CA ALA A 38 2.64 -9.97 -6.13
C ALA A 38 2.73 -8.46 -6.32
N PHE A 39 1.62 -7.81 -6.70
CA PHE A 39 1.58 -6.36 -6.87
C PHE A 39 1.82 -5.62 -5.56
N MET A 40 1.22 -6.04 -4.44
CA MET A 40 1.46 -5.43 -3.13
C MET A 40 2.92 -5.59 -2.70
N VAL A 41 3.52 -6.77 -2.89
CA VAL A 41 4.95 -7.00 -2.61
C VAL A 41 5.84 -6.10 -3.47
N ASP A 42 5.49 -5.93 -4.73
CA ASP A 42 6.23 -5.04 -5.64
C ASP A 42 6.12 -3.56 -5.22
N VAL A 43 4.96 -3.11 -4.72
CA VAL A 43 4.82 -1.76 -4.11
C VAL A 43 5.72 -1.61 -2.88
N LEU A 44 5.78 -2.63 -2.02
CA LEU A 44 6.59 -2.60 -0.80
C LEU A 44 8.10 -2.55 -1.13
N LYS A 45 8.53 -3.22 -2.20
CA LYS A 45 9.92 -3.23 -2.67
C LYS A 45 10.31 -1.98 -3.46
N ARG A 46 9.36 -1.41 -4.20
CA ARG A 46 9.59 -0.28 -5.11
C ARG A 46 8.49 0.79 -4.95
N PRO A 47 8.37 1.40 -3.77
CA PRO A 47 7.46 2.51 -3.56
C PRO A 47 7.97 3.75 -4.28
N ASN A 48 7.07 4.64 -4.68
CA ASN A 48 7.46 6.00 -5.04
C ASN A 48 7.77 6.82 -3.78
N GLU A 49 6.97 6.63 -2.72
CA GLU A 49 7.11 7.36 -1.47
C GLU A 49 6.79 6.45 -0.28
N VAL A 50 7.45 6.69 0.85
CA VAL A 50 7.22 5.98 2.10
C VAL A 50 7.09 6.98 3.23
N TYR A 51 6.05 6.82 4.04
CA TYR A 51 5.80 7.65 5.22
C TYR A 51 5.60 6.83 6.47
N ARG A 52 5.92 7.42 7.62
CA ARG A 52 5.57 6.86 8.92
C ARG A 52 4.30 7.52 9.45
N ASP A 53 3.53 6.78 10.23
CA ASP A 53 2.41 7.37 10.97
C ASP A 53 2.94 8.26 12.11
N ALA A 54 2.40 9.47 12.24
CA ALA A 54 2.78 10.41 13.29
C ALA A 54 2.44 9.94 14.71
N LEU A 55 1.42 9.07 14.87
CA LEU A 55 0.93 8.58 16.15
C LEU A 55 1.43 7.17 16.47
N HIS A 56 1.74 6.37 15.44
CA HIS A 56 2.11 4.96 15.57
C HIS A 56 3.42 4.66 14.83
N SER A 57 4.53 4.58 15.56
CA SER A 57 5.88 4.44 14.97
C SER A 57 6.09 3.14 14.19
N ASP A 58 5.28 2.11 14.43
CA ASP A 58 5.29 0.82 13.75
C ASP A 58 4.45 0.80 12.46
N VAL A 59 3.65 1.84 12.21
CA VAL A 59 2.83 1.94 11.01
C VAL A 59 3.57 2.69 9.90
N ARG A 60 3.62 2.07 8.72
CA ARG A 60 4.24 2.67 7.53
C ARG A 60 3.27 2.64 6.34
N TYR A 61 3.37 3.67 5.50
CA TYR A 61 2.57 3.86 4.31
C TYR A 61 3.48 3.82 3.09
N PHE A 62 3.30 2.83 2.24
CA PHE A 62 4.04 2.66 0.98
C PHE A 62 3.13 3.07 -0.17
N LEU A 63 3.56 4.10 -0.89
CA LEU A 63 2.75 4.74 -1.92
C LEU A 63 3.33 4.46 -3.29
N ARG A 64 2.45 4.05 -4.21
CA ARG A 64 2.78 3.93 -5.62
C ARG A 64 1.74 4.65 -6.47
N ARG A 65 2.21 5.47 -7.41
CA ARG A 65 1.35 6.12 -8.38
C ARG A 65 0.87 5.09 -9.39
N ILE A 66 -0.45 5.05 -9.63
CA ILE A 66 -1.06 4.07 -10.54
C ILE A 66 -1.44 4.73 -11.86
N SER A 67 -2.24 5.79 -11.80
CA SER A 67 -2.77 6.49 -12.97
C SER A 67 -3.28 7.87 -12.59
N GLY A 68 -2.87 8.89 -13.35
CA GLY A 68 -3.26 10.28 -13.12
C GLY A 68 -3.04 10.70 -11.66
N ASP A 69 -4.15 11.06 -11.01
CA ASP A 69 -4.18 11.55 -9.63
C ASP A 69 -4.47 10.45 -8.59
N HIS A 70 -4.29 9.18 -8.95
CA HIS A 70 -4.54 8.05 -8.05
C HIS A 70 -3.24 7.38 -7.59
N TRP A 71 -3.20 7.13 -6.29
CA TRP A 71 -2.12 6.45 -5.60
C TRP A 71 -2.65 5.18 -4.95
N LEU A 72 -1.93 4.07 -5.10
CA LEU A 72 -2.14 2.92 -4.25
C LEU A 72 -1.34 3.13 -2.96
N CYS A 73 -2.01 2.99 -1.82
CA CYS A 73 -1.42 3.06 -0.50
C CYS A 73 -1.47 1.67 0.15
N VAL A 74 -0.29 1.06 0.36
CA VAL A 74 -0.13 -0.17 1.12
C VAL A 74 0.29 0.19 2.54
N ILE A 75 -0.41 -0.34 3.54
CA ILE A 75 -0.12 -0.06 4.95
C ILE A 75 0.53 -1.29 5.57
N THR A 76 1.65 -1.09 6.27
CA THR A 76 2.26 -2.12 7.11
C THR A 76 2.16 -1.75 8.59
N VAL A 77 2.18 -2.79 9.43
CA VAL A 77 2.43 -2.70 10.87
C VAL A 77 3.65 -3.56 11.14
N GLY A 78 4.76 -2.93 11.54
CA GLY A 78 6.08 -3.54 11.44
C GLY A 78 6.38 -3.92 9.99
N SER A 79 6.77 -5.18 9.79
CA SER A 79 7.09 -5.75 8.47
C SER A 79 5.90 -6.43 7.76
N GLU A 80 4.71 -6.45 8.36
CA GLU A 80 3.55 -7.13 7.78
C GLU A 80 2.55 -6.15 7.17
N ALA A 81 2.21 -6.35 5.89
CA ALA A 81 1.14 -5.60 5.24
C ALA A 81 -0.22 -5.94 5.86
N ARG A 82 -1.01 -4.92 6.18
CA ARG A 82 -2.36 -5.06 6.76
C ARG A 82 -3.47 -4.81 5.75
N THR A 83 -3.24 -3.92 4.79
CA THR A 83 -4.22 -3.60 3.74
C THR A 83 -3.58 -2.81 2.60
N ALA A 84 -4.33 -2.65 1.51
CA ALA A 84 -3.99 -1.78 0.39
C ALA A 84 -5.26 -1.16 -0.21
N TYR A 85 -5.25 0.15 -0.45
CA TYR A 85 -6.38 0.86 -1.06
C TYR A 85 -5.95 2.05 -1.91
N LEU A 86 -6.81 2.42 -2.85
CA LEU A 86 -6.60 3.57 -3.71
C LEU A 86 -6.96 4.88 -2.97
N ILE A 87 -6.15 5.91 -3.16
CA ILE A 87 -6.43 7.28 -2.72
C ILE A 87 -6.26 8.26 -3.88
N SER A 88 -7.06 9.31 -3.87
CA SER A 88 -6.87 10.45 -4.77
C SER A 88 -5.80 11.41 -4.26
N GLN A 89 -5.29 12.27 -5.14
CA GLN A 89 -4.35 13.33 -4.79
C GLN A 89 -4.84 14.18 -3.61
N LYS A 90 -6.13 14.55 -3.59
CA LYS A 90 -6.73 15.29 -2.48
C LYS A 90 -6.63 14.58 -1.12
N LYS A 91 -6.75 13.24 -1.10
CA LYS A 91 -6.58 12.45 0.14
C LYS A 91 -5.10 12.35 0.51
N TYR A 92 -4.23 12.16 -0.48
CA TYR A 92 -2.78 12.17 -0.29
C TYR A 92 -2.34 13.48 0.38
N ASP A 93 -2.72 14.65 -0.16
CA ASP A 93 -2.28 15.95 0.36
C ASP A 93 -2.71 16.15 1.81
N ARG A 94 -3.95 15.72 2.13
CA ARG A 94 -4.49 15.79 3.49
C ARG A 94 -3.72 14.89 4.46
N TYR A 95 -3.42 13.65 4.06
CA TYR A 95 -2.67 12.74 4.93
C TYR A 95 -1.22 13.19 5.09
N ARG A 96 -0.60 13.70 4.03
CA ARG A 96 0.74 14.29 4.07
C ARG A 96 0.83 15.46 5.05
N ALA A 97 -0.18 16.33 5.08
CA ALA A 97 -0.19 17.48 5.97
C ALA A 97 -0.49 17.14 7.45
N ALA A 98 -1.25 16.07 7.71
CA ALA A 98 -1.83 15.84 9.04
C ALA A 98 -1.32 14.60 9.78
N ARG A 99 -0.85 13.57 9.06
CA ARG A 99 -0.63 12.22 9.65
C ARG A 99 0.67 11.56 9.21
N TRP A 100 1.16 11.85 8.02
CA TRP A 100 2.32 11.19 7.44
C TRP A 100 3.57 12.03 7.62
N LEU A 101 4.56 11.48 8.31
CA LEU A 101 5.89 12.07 8.53
C LEU A 101 6.88 11.53 7.50
#